data_AF-A0A3C1KY92-F1
#
_entry.id   AF-A0A3C1KY92-F1
#
_cell.length_a   1.000
_cell.length_b   1.000
_cell.length_c   1.000
_cell.angle_alpha   90.00
_cell.angle_beta   90.00
_cell.angle_gamma   90.00
#
_symmetry.space_group_name_H-M   'P 1'
#
loop_
_entity.id
_entity.type
_entity.pdbx_description
1 polymer ?
#
loop_
_entity_poly.entity_id
_entity_poly.type
_entity_poly.pdbx_seq_one_letter_code
_entity_poly.pdbx_strand_id
1 'polypeptide(L)'
;MNQIKALTQHPKFAEINALRQRITEQLADKQAQVEELQANIAKSIVSRGHDIRAAGVRLCETSGDQLISGLTAQAQAHADRHPALERLVGDLEQMKAQHLALCAEFNAPPLSDFDTLTAKRISTEIASLPLWKVEAVRRYESANKKRGTVIRACEARFAA
;
A
#
# COMPACT_ATOMS: atom_id res chain seq x y z
N MET A 1 -6.37 52.25 -37.44
CA MET A 1 -7.04 51.00 -37.88
C MET A 1 -6.31 50.26 -39.02
N ASN A 2 -5.65 50.95 -39.97
CA ASN A 2 -4.96 50.28 -41.11
C ASN A 2 -3.64 49.56 -40.77
N GLN A 3 -2.86 50.03 -39.78
CA GLN A 3 -1.58 49.40 -39.42
C GLN A 3 -1.73 48.01 -38.77
N ILE A 4 -2.83 47.77 -38.04
CA ILE A 4 -3.11 46.46 -37.40
C ILE A 4 -3.45 45.40 -38.45
N LYS A 5 -4.25 45.76 -39.47
CA LYS A 5 -4.56 44.88 -40.61
C LYS A 5 -3.30 44.47 -41.39
N ALA A 6 -2.37 45.39 -41.59
CA ALA A 6 -1.11 45.13 -42.29
C ALA A 6 -0.20 44.17 -41.49
N LEU A 7 -0.18 44.27 -40.16
CA LEU A 7 0.59 43.36 -39.30
C LEU A 7 0.02 41.94 -39.27
N THR A 8 -1.31 41.79 -39.26
CA THR A 8 -1.97 40.48 -39.27
C THR A 8 -1.85 39.73 -40.60
N GLN A 9 -1.59 40.44 -41.71
CA GLN A 9 -1.38 39.84 -43.04
C GLN A 9 0.10 39.57 -43.33
N HIS A 10 1.01 39.96 -42.42
CA HIS A 10 2.43 39.75 -42.62
C HIS A 10 2.77 38.26 -42.43
N PRO A 11 3.53 37.64 -43.34
CA PRO A 11 3.80 36.18 -43.32
C PRO A 11 4.48 35.71 -42.01
N LYS A 12 5.33 36.55 -41.41
CA LYS A 12 5.93 36.27 -40.08
C LYS A 12 4.89 36.14 -38.95
N PHE A 13 3.74 36.80 -39.05
CA PHE A 13 2.67 36.70 -38.04
C PHE A 13 1.98 35.32 -38.10
N ALA A 14 1.82 34.77 -39.31
CA ALA A 14 1.33 33.40 -39.51
C ALA A 14 2.32 32.36 -38.97
N GLU A 15 3.63 32.54 -39.21
CA GLU A 15 4.67 31.69 -38.62
C GLU A 15 4.67 31.73 -37.09
N ILE A 16 4.56 32.92 -36.49
CA ILE A 16 4.49 33.07 -35.02
C ILE A 16 3.26 32.34 -34.46
N ASN A 17 2.10 32.44 -35.10
CA ASN A 17 0.90 31.73 -34.66
C ASN A 17 1.03 30.21 -34.82
N ALA A 18 1.62 29.74 -35.91
CA ALA A 18 1.90 28.32 -36.11
C ALA A 18 2.89 27.77 -35.05
N LEU A 19 3.92 28.55 -34.71
CA LEU A 19 4.86 28.21 -33.63
C LEU A 19 4.17 28.17 -32.26
N ARG A 20 3.31 29.15 -31.96
CA ARG A 20 2.51 29.15 -30.71
C ARG A 20 1.63 27.93 -30.60
N GLN A 21 0.99 27.54 -31.71
CA GLN A 21 0.12 26.37 -31.73
C GLN A 21 0.92 25.08 -31.48
N ARG A 22 2.05 24.89 -32.16
CA ARG A 22 2.96 23.75 -31.89
C ARG A 22 3.47 23.71 -30.45
N ILE A 23 3.84 24.86 -29.87
CA ILE A 23 4.29 24.91 -28.47
C ILE A 23 3.15 24.51 -27.53
N THR A 24 1.92 24.92 -27.82
CA THR A 24 0.75 24.59 -27.00
C THR A 24 0.43 23.09 -27.06
N GLU A 25 0.48 22.49 -28.25
CA GLU A 25 0.32 21.05 -28.46
C GLU A 25 1.43 20.27 -27.72
N GLN A 26 2.69 20.69 -27.85
CA GLN A 26 3.81 20.07 -27.14
C GLN A 26 3.67 20.17 -25.62
N LEU A 27 3.18 21.30 -25.10
CA LEU A 27 2.91 21.47 -23.67
C LEU A 27 1.79 20.54 -23.20
N ALA A 28 0.71 20.39 -23.97
CA ALA A 28 -0.39 19.49 -23.63
C ALA A 28 0.08 18.02 -23.60
N ASP A 29 0.85 17.58 -24.59
CA ASP A 29 1.42 16.23 -24.63
C ASP A 29 2.35 15.97 -23.45
N LYS A 30 3.20 16.94 -23.11
CA LYS A 30 4.10 16.82 -21.95
C LYS A 30 3.35 16.79 -20.63
N GLN A 31 2.27 17.56 -20.52
CA GLN A 31 1.41 17.53 -19.33
C GLN A 31 0.76 16.16 -19.15
N ALA A 32 0.22 15.57 -20.23
CA ALA A 32 -0.34 14.22 -20.20
C ALA A 32 0.71 13.16 -19.80
N GLN A 33 1.94 13.26 -20.31
CA GLN A 33 3.05 12.37 -19.93
C GLN A 33 3.38 12.47 -18.43
N VAL A 34 3.34 13.69 -17.86
CA VAL A 34 3.58 13.89 -16.43
C VAL A 34 2.48 13.25 -15.59
N GLU A 35 1.22 13.41 -15.97
CA GLU A 35 0.08 12.80 -15.26
C GLU A 35 0.13 11.27 -15.29
N GLU A 36 0.48 10.69 -16.45
CA GLU A 36 0.66 9.24 -16.59
C GLU A 36 1.82 8.73 -15.70
N LEU A 37 2.96 9.43 -15.70
CA LEU A 37 4.09 9.08 -14.83
C LEU A 37 3.72 9.19 -13.35
N GLN A 38 2.98 10.21 -12.94
CA GLN A 38 2.49 10.36 -11.57
C GLN A 38 1.58 9.20 -11.16
N ALA A 39 0.66 8.79 -12.03
CA ALA A 39 -0.20 7.63 -11.79
C ALA A 39 0.60 6.33 -11.66
N ASN A 40 1.62 6.14 -12.50
CA ASN A 40 2.49 4.96 -12.48
C ASN A 40 3.37 4.90 -11.23
N ILE A 41 3.93 6.05 -10.81
CA ILE A 41 4.68 6.16 -9.56
C ILE A 41 3.79 5.83 -8.36
N ALA A 42 2.56 6.38 -8.31
CA ALA A 42 1.62 6.09 -7.24
C ALA A 42 1.30 4.59 -7.15
N LYS A 43 1.03 3.93 -8.29
CA LYS A 43 0.82 2.47 -8.34
C LYS A 43 2.05 1.70 -7.85
N SER A 44 3.26 2.11 -8.25
CA SER A 44 4.51 1.44 -7.86
C SER A 44 4.80 1.56 -6.36
N ILE A 45 4.58 2.75 -5.78
CA ILE A 45 4.77 2.98 -4.33
C ILE A 45 3.81 2.11 -3.52
N VAL A 46 2.53 2.08 -3.92
CA VAL A 46 1.51 1.25 -3.28
C VAL A 46 1.93 -0.23 -3.35
N SER A 47 2.30 -0.72 -4.53
CA SER A 47 2.76 -2.11 -4.72
C SER A 47 3.98 -2.45 -3.85
N ARG A 48 5.03 -1.62 -3.85
CA ARG A 48 6.23 -1.87 -3.01
C ARG A 48 5.94 -1.81 -1.52
N GLY A 49 5.14 -0.86 -1.06
CA GLY A 49 4.72 -0.78 0.35
C GLY A 49 3.91 -2.01 0.79
N HIS A 50 3.25 -2.67 -0.17
CA HIS A 50 2.51 -3.91 0.04
C HIS A 50 3.41 -5.15 0.08
N ASP A 51 4.46 -5.21 -0.74
CA ASP A 51 5.48 -6.28 -0.73
C ASP A 51 6.29 -6.25 0.57
N ILE A 52 6.71 -5.06 1.00
CA ILE A 52 7.45 -4.87 2.27
C ILE A 52 6.61 -5.35 3.45
N ARG A 53 5.32 -4.99 3.51
CA ARG A 53 4.43 -5.48 4.57
C ARG A 53 4.18 -6.99 4.52
N ALA A 54 4.05 -7.57 3.33
CA ALA A 54 3.92 -9.02 3.19
C ALA A 54 5.20 -9.78 3.58
N ALA A 55 6.37 -9.19 3.34
CA ALA A 55 7.63 -9.70 3.87
C ALA A 55 7.67 -9.60 5.40
N GLY A 56 7.19 -8.48 5.97
CA GLY A 56 7.07 -8.29 7.42
C GLY A 56 6.19 -9.34 8.12
N VAL A 57 4.99 -9.63 7.57
CA VAL A 57 4.10 -10.67 8.11
C VAL A 57 4.75 -12.05 8.06
N ARG A 58 5.40 -12.40 6.93
CA ARG A 58 6.14 -13.67 6.83
C ARG A 58 7.29 -13.75 7.84
N LEU A 59 8.03 -12.67 8.05
CA LEU A 59 9.05 -12.62 9.09
C LEU A 59 8.46 -12.80 10.49
N CYS A 60 7.31 -12.21 10.80
CA CYS A 60 6.56 -12.45 12.06
C CYS A 60 6.19 -13.94 12.21
N GLU A 61 5.51 -14.51 11.22
CA GLU A 61 4.89 -15.84 11.30
C GLU A 61 5.87 -17.01 11.24
N THR A 62 6.93 -16.91 10.42
CA THR A 62 7.83 -18.05 10.16
C THR A 62 9.16 -17.99 10.90
N SER A 63 9.59 -16.83 11.42
CA SER A 63 10.92 -16.71 12.03
C SER A 63 10.90 -15.97 13.36
N GLY A 64 10.13 -14.89 13.50
CA GLY A 64 10.05 -14.11 14.73
C GLY A 64 9.48 -14.92 15.90
N ASP A 65 8.26 -15.44 15.77
CA ASP A 65 7.59 -16.10 16.89
C ASP A 65 8.25 -17.41 17.32
N GLN A 66 8.79 -18.19 16.37
CA GLN A 66 9.50 -19.44 16.66
C GLN A 66 10.88 -19.19 17.29
N LEU A 67 11.66 -18.23 16.79
CA LEU A 67 12.97 -17.89 17.36
C LEU A 67 12.82 -17.20 18.71
N ILE A 68 11.88 -16.26 18.85
CA ILE A 68 11.64 -15.56 20.12
C ILE A 68 11.17 -16.58 21.16
N SER A 69 10.21 -17.45 20.85
CA SER A 69 9.74 -18.45 21.81
C SER A 69 10.84 -19.45 22.21
N GLY A 70 11.69 -19.87 21.26
CA GLY A 70 12.84 -20.74 21.54
C GLY A 70 13.90 -20.05 22.42
N LEU A 71 14.27 -18.81 22.08
CA LEU A 71 15.26 -18.02 22.84
C LEU A 71 14.76 -17.64 24.23
N THR A 72 13.48 -17.27 24.39
CA THR A 72 12.89 -16.97 25.71
C THR A 72 12.90 -18.22 26.59
N ALA A 73 12.52 -19.39 26.07
CA ALA A 73 12.56 -20.64 26.83
C ALA A 73 13.99 -21.03 27.26
N GLN A 74 14.95 -20.82 26.36
CA GLN A 74 16.36 -21.11 26.62
C GLN A 74 16.99 -20.11 27.60
N ALA A 75 16.64 -18.82 27.52
CA ALA A 75 17.06 -17.78 28.43
C ALA A 75 16.48 -17.98 29.84
N GLN A 76 15.21 -18.38 29.95
CA GLN A 76 14.57 -18.69 31.24
C GLN A 76 15.29 -19.86 31.94
N ALA A 77 15.59 -20.93 31.20
CA ALA A 77 16.34 -22.09 31.73
C ALA A 77 17.77 -21.75 32.17
N HIS A 78 18.36 -20.67 31.62
CA HIS A 78 19.67 -20.15 32.02
C HIS A 78 19.60 -19.15 33.19
N ALA A 79 18.55 -18.33 33.26
CA ALA A 79 18.33 -17.37 34.35
C ALA A 79 18.11 -18.08 35.69
N ASP A 80 17.41 -19.22 35.69
CA ASP A 80 17.26 -20.09 36.86
C ASP A 80 18.61 -20.59 37.44
N ARG A 81 19.70 -20.52 36.64
CA ARG A 81 21.06 -20.90 37.04
C ARG A 81 21.98 -19.69 37.32
N HIS A 82 21.63 -18.49 36.86
CA HIS A 82 22.45 -17.28 37.02
C HIS A 82 21.57 -16.00 37.12
N PRO A 83 21.30 -15.48 38.33
CA PRO A 83 20.39 -14.33 38.53
C PRO A 83 20.89 -13.01 37.90
N ALA A 84 22.17 -12.91 37.54
CA ALA A 84 22.71 -11.78 36.78
C ALA A 84 22.10 -11.61 35.37
N LEU A 85 21.39 -12.63 34.84
CA LEU A 85 20.76 -12.62 33.52
C LEU A 85 19.28 -12.20 33.54
N GLU A 86 18.67 -11.95 34.70
CA GLU A 86 17.26 -11.55 34.82
C GLU A 86 16.94 -10.29 33.99
N ARG A 87 17.89 -9.36 33.90
CA ARG A 87 17.73 -8.12 33.12
C ARG A 87 17.63 -8.39 31.61
N LEU A 88 18.42 -9.33 31.10
CA LEU A 88 18.39 -9.76 29.69
C LEU A 88 17.10 -10.51 29.35
N VAL A 89 16.57 -11.30 30.29
CA VAL A 89 15.26 -11.96 30.13
C VAL A 89 14.15 -10.91 30.06
N GLY A 90 14.15 -9.91 30.94
CA GLY A 90 13.18 -8.80 30.90
C GLY A 90 13.21 -8.03 29.58
N ASP A 91 14.41 -7.73 29.06
CA ASP A 91 14.57 -7.05 27.76
C ASP A 91 14.02 -7.91 26.60
N LEU A 92 14.23 -9.24 26.63
CA LEU A 92 13.69 -10.16 25.63
C LEU A 92 12.16 -10.27 25.70
N GLU A 93 11.57 -10.29 26.90
CA GLU A 93 10.12 -10.28 27.06
C GLU A 93 9.49 -8.97 26.56
N GLN A 94 10.14 -7.84 26.81
CA GLN A 94 9.70 -6.55 26.28
C GLN A 94 9.77 -6.51 24.75
N MET A 95 10.85 -7.03 24.16
CA MET A 95 11.01 -7.11 22.71
C MET A 95 9.97 -8.06 22.08
N LYS A 96 9.65 -9.18 22.75
CA LYS A 96 8.56 -10.09 22.37
C LYS A 96 7.20 -9.38 22.41
N ALA A 97 6.91 -8.62 23.46
CA ALA A 97 5.66 -7.89 23.60
C ALA A 97 5.49 -6.85 22.47
N GLN A 98 6.55 -6.11 22.13
CA GLN A 98 6.55 -5.18 21.00
C GLN A 98 6.33 -5.89 19.66
N HIS A 99 6.97 -7.05 19.46
CA HIS A 99 6.79 -7.86 18.26
C HIS A 99 5.33 -8.36 18.13
N LEU A 100 4.76 -8.92 19.20
CA LEU A 100 3.35 -9.36 19.22
C LEU A 100 2.38 -8.21 18.93
N ALA A 101 2.63 -7.03 19.49
CA ALA A 101 1.81 -5.84 19.22
C ALA A 101 1.88 -5.43 17.74
N LEU A 102 3.07 -5.46 17.14
CA LEU A 102 3.26 -5.16 15.73
C LEU A 102 2.54 -6.18 14.84
N CYS A 103 2.71 -7.49 15.11
CA CYS A 103 2.03 -8.53 14.33
C CYS A 103 0.49 -8.48 14.52
N ALA A 104 -0.01 -8.04 15.67
CA ALA A 104 -1.45 -7.84 15.91
C ALA A 104 -2.03 -6.70 15.05
N GLU A 105 -1.31 -5.59 14.86
CA GLU A 105 -1.71 -4.53 13.92
C GLU A 105 -1.79 -5.04 12.48
N PHE A 106 -0.87 -5.93 12.08
CA PHE A 106 -0.89 -6.53 10.75
C PHE A 106 -2.04 -7.50 10.51
N ASN A 107 -2.53 -8.16 11.58
CA ASN A 107 -3.61 -9.14 11.52
C ASN A 107 -4.98 -8.58 11.91
N ALA A 108 -5.08 -7.29 12.18
CA ALA A 108 -6.34 -6.65 12.57
C ALA A 108 -7.38 -6.69 11.43
N PRO A 109 -8.68 -6.83 11.74
CA PRO A 109 -9.73 -6.78 10.75
C PRO A 109 -9.76 -5.45 9.99
N PRO A 110 -9.86 -5.45 8.65
CA PRO A 110 -9.73 -4.24 7.83
C PRO A 110 -10.98 -3.34 7.85
N LEU A 111 -12.11 -3.84 8.37
CA LEU A 111 -13.35 -3.09 8.63
C LEU A 111 -13.82 -3.38 10.06
N SER A 112 -14.64 -2.50 10.64
CA SER A 112 -15.31 -2.83 11.91
C SER A 112 -16.21 -4.03 11.70
N ASP A 113 -16.28 -4.90 12.71
CA ASP A 113 -17.17 -6.05 12.75
C ASP A 113 -17.02 -6.99 11.53
N PHE A 114 -15.88 -6.94 10.84
CA PHE A 114 -15.62 -7.63 9.56
C PHE A 114 -15.95 -9.12 9.62
N ASP A 115 -15.67 -9.75 10.76
CA ASP A 115 -15.91 -11.17 10.98
C ASP A 115 -17.39 -11.56 11.06
N THR A 116 -18.26 -10.58 11.36
CA THR A 116 -19.72 -10.72 11.41
C THR A 116 -20.40 -10.26 10.12
N LEU A 117 -19.71 -9.49 9.28
CA LEU A 117 -20.25 -9.03 8.00
C LEU A 117 -20.41 -10.19 7.04
N THR A 118 -21.53 -10.19 6.29
CA THR A 118 -21.77 -11.18 5.25
C THR A 118 -20.91 -10.90 4.02
N ALA A 119 -20.55 -11.95 3.27
CA ALA A 119 -19.78 -11.81 2.03
C ALA A 119 -20.43 -10.80 1.06
N LYS A 120 -21.77 -10.81 0.95
CA LYS A 120 -22.53 -9.86 0.13
C LYS A 120 -22.30 -8.42 0.56
N ARG A 121 -22.38 -8.14 1.86
CA ARG A 121 -22.20 -6.78 2.41
C ARG A 121 -20.79 -6.27 2.15
N ILE A 122 -19.78 -7.12 2.39
CA ILE A 122 -18.37 -6.78 2.16
C ILE A 122 -18.12 -6.52 0.67
N SER A 123 -18.64 -7.37 -0.22
CA SER A 123 -18.53 -7.17 -1.67
C SER A 123 -19.15 -5.86 -2.15
N THR A 124 -20.25 -5.42 -1.55
CA THR A 124 -20.84 -4.10 -1.85
C THR A 124 -19.95 -2.96 -1.39
N GLU A 125 -19.36 -3.06 -0.20
CA GLU A 125 -18.49 -2.03 0.35
C GLU A 125 -17.15 -1.93 -0.40
N ILE A 126 -16.61 -3.05 -0.90
CA ILE A 126 -15.38 -3.08 -1.72
C ILE A 126 -15.43 -2.09 -2.90
N ALA A 127 -16.60 -1.87 -3.50
CA ALA A 127 -16.74 -0.95 -4.63
C ALA A 127 -16.41 0.51 -4.26
N SER A 128 -16.77 0.94 -3.04
CA SER A 128 -16.58 2.32 -2.56
C SER A 128 -15.31 2.51 -1.73
N LEU A 129 -14.60 1.43 -1.39
CA LEU A 129 -13.35 1.50 -0.63
C LEU A 129 -12.18 1.99 -1.50
N PRO A 130 -11.23 2.74 -0.90
CA PRO A 130 -9.98 3.06 -1.58
C PRO A 130 -9.15 1.78 -1.79
N LEU A 131 -8.37 1.73 -2.88
CA LEU A 131 -7.65 0.53 -3.33
C LEU A 131 -6.76 -0.10 -2.24
N TRP A 132 -6.11 0.72 -1.42
CA TRP A 132 -5.29 0.23 -0.30
C TRP A 132 -6.11 -0.56 0.74
N LYS A 133 -7.37 -0.19 0.94
CA LYS A 133 -8.30 -0.83 1.89
C LYS A 133 -8.95 -2.06 1.26
N VAL A 134 -9.19 -2.06 -0.06
CA VAL A 134 -9.61 -3.25 -0.82
C VAL A 134 -8.54 -4.34 -0.75
N GLU A 135 -7.26 -3.98 -0.85
CA GLU A 135 -6.16 -4.94 -0.70
C GLU A 135 -6.08 -5.51 0.73
N ALA A 136 -6.27 -4.65 1.75
CA ALA A 136 -6.33 -5.09 3.14
C ALA A 136 -7.46 -6.12 3.37
N VAL A 137 -8.63 -5.88 2.78
CA VAL A 137 -9.76 -6.84 2.76
C VAL A 137 -9.37 -8.14 2.05
N ARG A 138 -8.77 -8.08 0.85
CA ARG A 138 -8.34 -9.28 0.11
C ARG A 138 -7.36 -10.15 0.92
N ARG A 139 -6.41 -9.51 1.60
CA ARG A 139 -5.37 -10.18 2.41
C ARG A 139 -5.96 -10.83 3.66
N TYR A 140 -6.70 -10.05 4.46
CA TYR A 140 -7.36 -10.58 5.66
C TYR A 140 -8.29 -11.74 5.31
N GLU A 141 -9.02 -11.63 4.20
CA GLU A 141 -9.89 -12.69 3.72
C GLU A 141 -9.11 -13.93 3.30
N SER A 142 -7.97 -13.78 2.61
CA SER A 142 -7.13 -14.91 2.16
C SER A 142 -6.45 -15.64 3.33
N ALA A 143 -6.07 -14.92 4.38
CA ALA A 143 -5.43 -15.47 5.57
C ALA A 143 -6.43 -16.16 6.51
N ASN A 144 -7.61 -15.58 6.71
CA ASN A 144 -8.55 -16.00 7.76
C ASN A 144 -9.76 -16.80 7.22
N LYS A 145 -10.72 -16.10 6.60
CA LYS A 145 -12.08 -16.63 6.34
C LYS A 145 -12.25 -17.28 4.97
N LYS A 146 -11.39 -16.97 4.01
CA LYS A 146 -11.29 -17.54 2.65
C LYS A 146 -12.60 -17.51 1.86
N ARG A 147 -13.47 -16.51 2.05
CA ARG A 147 -14.72 -16.37 1.29
C ARG A 147 -14.41 -15.94 -0.14
N GLY A 148 -14.50 -16.89 -1.07
CA GLY A 148 -14.17 -16.66 -2.49
C GLY A 148 -14.93 -15.49 -3.14
N THR A 149 -16.17 -15.22 -2.73
CA THR A 149 -16.96 -14.08 -3.25
C THR A 149 -16.33 -12.74 -2.93
N VAL A 150 -15.75 -12.59 -1.73
CA VAL A 150 -15.09 -11.35 -1.29
C VAL A 150 -13.76 -11.19 -2.03
N ILE A 151 -12.98 -12.27 -2.13
CA ILE A 151 -11.70 -12.26 -2.86
C ILE A 151 -11.91 -11.87 -4.33
N ARG A 152 -12.88 -12.48 -5.02
CA ARG A 152 -13.20 -12.13 -6.41
C ARG A 152 -13.68 -10.69 -6.56
N ALA A 153 -14.43 -10.16 -5.59
CA ALA A 153 -14.86 -8.76 -5.60
C ALA A 153 -13.65 -7.81 -5.48
N CYS A 154 -12.66 -8.14 -4.64
CA CYS A 154 -11.41 -7.39 -4.57
C CYS A 154 -10.63 -7.46 -5.88
N GLU A 155 -10.47 -8.65 -6.47
CA GLU A 155 -9.76 -8.85 -7.74
C GLU A 155 -10.43 -8.09 -8.89
N ALA A 156 -11.76 -8.14 -8.99
CA ALA A 156 -12.52 -7.37 -9.96
C ALA A 156 -12.31 -5.86 -9.80
N ARG A 157 -12.17 -5.36 -8.55
CA ARG A 157 -11.91 -3.95 -8.27
C ARG A 157 -10.50 -3.50 -8.67
N PHE A 158 -9.51 -4.40 -8.64
CA PHE A 158 -8.15 -4.13 -9.13
C PHE A 158 -8.03 -4.17 -10.66
N ALA A 159 -8.91 -4.92 -11.33
CA ALA A 159 -8.94 -5.04 -12.78
C ALA A 159 -9.70 -3.90 -13.49
N ALA A 160 -10.45 -3.08 -12.74
CA ALA A 160 -11.26 -1.96 -13.22
C ALA A 160 -10.57 -0.61 -13.00
#